data_AF-A0A917ZVK8-F1
#
_entry.id   AF-A0A917ZVK8-F1
#
_cell.length_a   1.000
_cell.length_b   1.000
_cell.length_c   1.000
_cell.angle_alpha   90.00
_cell.angle_beta   90.00
_cell.angle_gamma   90.00
#
_symmetry.space_group_name_H-M   'P 1'
#
loop_
_entity.id
_entity.type
_entity.pdbx_description
1 polymer ?
#
loop_
_entity_poly.entity_id
_entity_poly.type
_entity_poly.pdbx_seq_one_letter_code
_entity_poly.pdbx_strand_id
1 'polypeptide(L)'
;MLTPTPHTWPASWEQEILLITCGTNGLGPDNSLIKALLKGDGPTQPFADASKELVVSLLDPALPASHAKAVLLRLCYAVADNKRLQAIPDEVKTNGSFVPPGLNVANYTAVLELIAAKALWLAGHQQFLPWPFNETKLKPDFCIAGHSPDASGHTAGTFYDKCSLVGDSLKVSGVKTLAELPTGLLGGVTEKLAAYPTKDVIVVLDACDNPCLWAGQHVAQFDRAAVMRDFATQVAGLRNEVKKRLVSVYVILPDWSVNQLVVQQ
;
A
#
# COMPACT_ATOMS: atom_id res chain seq x y z
N MET A 1 -29.43 17.16 -4.55
CA MET A 1 -28.78 15.98 -5.13
C MET A 1 -27.44 16.44 -5.67
N LEU A 2 -26.33 16.05 -5.04
CA LEU A 2 -25.00 16.27 -5.60
C LEU A 2 -24.74 15.08 -6.54
N THR A 3 -24.64 15.35 -7.83
CA THR A 3 -24.10 14.39 -8.79
C THR A 3 -22.71 13.97 -8.33
N PRO A 4 -22.42 12.66 -8.21
CA PRO A 4 -21.07 12.22 -7.90
C PRO A 4 -20.16 12.69 -9.03
N THR A 5 -19.27 13.63 -8.72
CA THR A 5 -18.19 14.03 -9.62
C THR A 5 -17.46 12.74 -10.01
N PRO A 6 -17.17 12.48 -11.30
CA PRO A 6 -16.37 11.33 -11.66
C PRO A 6 -15.07 11.40 -10.87
N HIS A 7 -14.84 10.40 -10.01
CA HIS A 7 -13.61 10.25 -9.27
C HIS A 7 -12.53 10.15 -10.34
N THR A 8 -11.81 11.24 -10.56
CA THR A 8 -10.67 11.30 -11.48
C THR A 8 -9.43 11.26 -10.62
N TRP A 9 -8.46 10.42 -10.98
CA TRP A 9 -7.18 10.37 -10.27
C TRP A 9 -6.55 11.76 -10.27
N PRO A 10 -5.86 12.20 -9.20
CA PRO A 10 -4.93 13.31 -9.32
C PRO A 10 -3.94 13.03 -10.46
N ALA A 11 -3.67 14.02 -11.32
CA ALA A 11 -2.86 13.84 -12.53
C ALA A 11 -1.47 13.24 -12.24
N SER A 12 -0.90 13.53 -11.07
CA SER A 12 0.36 12.96 -10.62
C SER A 12 0.30 11.44 -10.41
N TRP A 13 -0.83 10.91 -9.92
CA TRP A 13 -1.03 9.47 -9.79
C TRP A 13 -1.25 8.80 -11.15
N GLU A 14 -1.99 9.43 -12.06
CA GLU A 14 -2.16 8.89 -13.41
C GLU A 14 -0.80 8.73 -14.10
N GLN A 15 0.06 9.75 -14.01
CA GLN A 15 1.42 9.68 -14.53
C GLN A 15 2.22 8.55 -13.86
N GLU A 16 2.24 8.48 -12.53
CA GLU A 16 2.97 7.45 -11.79
C GLU A 16 2.53 6.02 -12.17
N ILE A 17 1.21 5.80 -12.31
CA ILE A 17 0.65 4.50 -12.69
C ILE A 17 1.00 4.16 -14.15
N LEU A 18 0.95 5.13 -15.07
CA LEU A 18 1.33 4.91 -16.47
C LEU A 18 2.82 4.55 -16.62
N LEU A 19 3.70 5.07 -15.76
CA LEU A 19 5.14 4.76 -15.76
C LEU A 19 5.45 3.29 -15.44
N ILE A 20 4.51 2.52 -14.89
CA ILE A 20 4.64 1.06 -14.74
C ILE A 20 4.87 0.42 -16.11
N THR A 21 4.14 0.86 -17.15
CA THR A 21 4.29 0.34 -18.51
C THR A 21 5.56 0.84 -19.21
N CYS A 22 6.05 2.02 -18.82
CA CYS A 22 7.24 2.65 -19.40
C CYS A 22 8.56 2.16 -18.78
N GLY A 23 8.49 1.38 -17.70
CA GLY A 23 9.66 0.80 -17.07
C GLY A 23 10.40 1.76 -16.13
N THR A 24 9.73 2.79 -15.58
CA THR A 24 10.39 3.93 -14.93
C THR A 24 9.92 4.25 -13.51
N ASN A 25 8.93 3.56 -12.93
CA ASN A 25 8.65 3.66 -11.49
C ASN A 25 7.87 2.46 -10.91
N GLY A 26 7.82 2.37 -9.57
CA GLY A 26 7.13 1.35 -8.75
C GLY A 26 7.76 -0.06 -8.71
N LEU A 27 8.58 -0.44 -9.68
CA LEU A 27 9.24 -1.76 -9.75
C LEU A 27 10.78 -1.68 -9.59
N GLY A 28 11.23 -0.61 -8.93
CA GLY A 28 12.63 -0.31 -8.65
C GLY A 28 13.30 0.61 -9.68
N PRO A 29 14.48 1.17 -9.35
CA PRO A 29 15.11 2.28 -10.09
C PRO A 29 15.59 1.96 -11.52
N ASP A 30 15.54 0.71 -11.97
CA ASP A 30 15.96 0.34 -13.33
C ASP A 30 14.98 -0.56 -14.08
N ASN A 31 13.92 -1.02 -13.41
CA ASN A 31 13.00 -2.05 -13.92
C ASN A 31 13.74 -3.17 -14.69
N SER A 32 14.91 -3.56 -14.16
CA SER A 32 15.80 -4.55 -14.76
C SER A 32 15.11 -5.90 -14.86
N LEU A 33 14.10 -6.19 -14.03
CA LEU A 33 13.25 -7.37 -14.16
C LEU A 33 12.39 -7.30 -15.43
N ILE A 34 11.62 -6.21 -15.66
CA ILE A 34 10.84 -6.04 -16.89
C ILE A 34 11.75 -5.98 -18.11
N LYS A 35 12.87 -5.23 -18.06
CA LYS A 35 13.83 -5.12 -19.17
C LYS A 35 14.60 -6.41 -19.43
N ALA A 36 14.97 -7.20 -18.41
CA ALA A 36 15.65 -8.49 -18.59
C ALA A 36 14.69 -9.58 -19.07
N LEU A 37 13.43 -9.54 -18.63
CA LEU A 37 12.38 -10.44 -19.11
C LEU A 37 12.01 -10.12 -20.56
N LEU A 38 11.86 -8.84 -20.95
CA LEU A 38 11.66 -8.42 -22.34
C LEU A 38 12.85 -8.72 -23.27
N LYS A 39 14.05 -8.95 -22.71
CA LYS A 39 15.27 -9.30 -23.45
C LYS A 39 15.58 -10.80 -23.46
N GLY A 40 14.81 -11.63 -22.75
CA GLY A 40 15.02 -13.08 -22.64
C GLY A 40 13.90 -13.88 -23.29
N ASP A 41 14.22 -15.09 -23.74
CA ASP A 41 13.31 -16.03 -24.45
C ASP A 41 12.23 -16.68 -23.54
N GLY A 42 11.85 -16.04 -22.44
CA GLY A 42 10.72 -16.45 -21.57
C GLY A 42 9.37 -15.93 -22.09
N PRO A 43 8.22 -16.29 -21.48
CA PRO A 43 6.90 -15.86 -21.95
C PRO A 43 6.69 -14.35 -21.65
N THR A 44 7.24 -13.52 -22.52
CA THR A 44 7.22 -12.04 -22.46
C THR A 44 5.82 -11.47 -22.64
N GLN A 45 4.99 -12.13 -23.46
CA GLN A 45 3.66 -11.64 -23.81
C GLN A 45 2.67 -11.72 -22.63
N PRO A 46 2.51 -12.85 -21.90
CA PRO A 46 1.62 -12.93 -20.75
C PRO A 46 1.97 -11.94 -19.62
N PHE A 47 3.27 -11.70 -19.39
CA PHE A 47 3.71 -10.74 -18.37
C PHE A 47 3.46 -9.29 -18.80
N ALA A 48 3.72 -8.96 -20.07
CA ALA A 48 3.41 -7.64 -20.62
C ALA A 48 1.90 -7.36 -20.60
N ASP A 49 1.07 -8.36 -20.91
CA ASP A 49 -0.39 -8.24 -20.90
C ASP A 49 -0.92 -8.07 -19.47
N ALA A 50 -0.40 -8.83 -18.51
CA ALA A 50 -0.76 -8.66 -17.09
C ALA A 50 -0.27 -7.32 -16.51
N SER A 51 0.84 -6.76 -17.00
CA SER A 51 1.31 -5.42 -16.62
C SER A 51 0.39 -4.31 -17.14
N LYS A 52 -0.10 -4.43 -18.39
CA LYS A 52 -1.12 -3.52 -18.94
C LYS A 52 -2.43 -3.65 -18.18
N GLU A 53 -2.85 -4.87 -17.87
CA GLU A 53 -4.04 -5.14 -17.07
C GLU A 53 -3.92 -4.53 -15.67
N LEU A 54 -2.73 -4.57 -15.05
CA LEU A 54 -2.48 -3.92 -13.77
C LEU A 54 -2.68 -2.40 -13.88
N VAL A 55 -2.13 -1.77 -14.90
CA VAL A 55 -2.33 -0.32 -15.14
C VAL A 55 -3.80 0.03 -15.36
N VAL A 56 -4.51 -0.73 -16.21
CA VAL A 56 -5.96 -0.55 -16.42
C VAL A 56 -6.71 -0.71 -15.10
N SER A 57 -6.40 -1.75 -14.32
CA SER A 57 -7.04 -2.00 -13.04
C SER A 57 -6.78 -0.91 -12.01
N LEU A 58 -5.63 -0.23 -12.08
CA LEU A 58 -5.30 0.88 -11.18
C LEU A 58 -6.03 2.17 -11.59
N LEU A 59 -6.00 2.50 -12.89
CA LEU A 59 -6.58 3.73 -13.43
C LEU A 59 -8.12 3.73 -13.47
N ASP A 60 -8.75 2.59 -13.71
CA ASP A 60 -10.21 2.53 -13.88
C ASP A 60 -10.95 2.70 -12.53
N PRO A 61 -11.74 3.78 -12.34
CA PRO A 61 -12.52 3.99 -11.12
C PRO A 61 -13.61 2.93 -10.89
N ALA A 62 -14.07 2.23 -11.94
CA ALA A 62 -15.10 1.20 -11.81
C ALA A 62 -14.53 -0.13 -11.28
N LEU A 63 -13.21 -0.32 -11.36
CA LEU A 63 -12.55 -1.52 -10.84
C LEU A 63 -12.10 -1.29 -9.38
N PRO A 64 -12.42 -2.21 -8.45
CA PRO A 64 -12.01 -2.10 -7.06
C PRO A 64 -10.51 -2.37 -6.87
N ALA A 65 -9.93 -1.92 -5.76
CA ALA A 65 -8.53 -2.20 -5.41
C ALA A 65 -8.22 -3.71 -5.32
N SER A 66 -9.21 -4.52 -4.91
CA SER A 66 -9.10 -5.99 -4.91
C SER A 66 -8.82 -6.58 -6.29
N HIS A 67 -9.28 -5.93 -7.37
CA HIS A 67 -9.00 -6.36 -8.73
C HIS A 67 -7.51 -6.18 -9.06
N ALA A 68 -6.95 -5.01 -8.77
CA ALA A 68 -5.52 -4.74 -8.98
C ALA A 68 -4.63 -5.70 -8.16
N LYS A 69 -5.06 -6.04 -6.93
CA LYS A 69 -4.39 -7.07 -6.12
C LYS A 69 -4.41 -8.44 -6.79
N ALA A 70 -5.55 -8.87 -7.34
CA ALA A 70 -5.64 -10.14 -8.04
C ALA A 70 -4.69 -10.18 -9.26
N VAL A 71 -4.58 -9.07 -10.01
CA VAL A 71 -3.62 -8.94 -11.10
C VAL A 71 -2.17 -9.07 -10.60
N LEU A 72 -1.82 -8.38 -9.50
CA LEU A 72 -0.50 -8.47 -8.87
C LEU A 72 -0.16 -9.90 -8.45
N LEU A 73 -1.10 -10.64 -7.85
CA LEU A 73 -0.86 -12.04 -7.49
C LEU A 73 -0.65 -12.93 -8.71
N ARG A 74 -1.41 -12.72 -9.80
CA ARG A 74 -1.17 -13.43 -11.07
C ARG A 74 0.20 -13.12 -11.67
N LEU A 75 0.66 -11.86 -11.58
CA LEU A 75 2.01 -11.48 -11.97
C LEU A 75 3.07 -12.24 -11.14
N CYS A 76 2.90 -12.31 -9.83
CA CYS A 76 3.79 -13.10 -8.96
C CYS A 76 3.81 -14.58 -9.36
N TYR A 77 2.65 -15.19 -9.65
CA TYR A 77 2.59 -16.57 -10.13
C TYR A 77 3.28 -16.75 -11.49
N ALA A 78 3.12 -15.81 -12.42
CA ALA A 78 3.68 -15.91 -13.77
C ALA A 78 5.22 -15.88 -13.80
N VAL A 79 5.85 -15.22 -12.83
CA VAL A 79 7.32 -15.10 -12.75
C VAL A 79 7.96 -15.98 -11.68
N ALA A 80 7.16 -16.64 -10.86
CA ALA A 80 7.67 -17.54 -9.84
C ALA A 80 8.26 -18.82 -10.48
N ASP A 81 9.35 -19.31 -9.89
CA ASP A 81 9.94 -20.59 -10.28
C ASP A 81 8.95 -21.73 -9.98
N ASN A 82 8.53 -22.44 -11.03
CA ASN A 82 7.59 -23.56 -10.92
C ASN A 82 8.03 -24.64 -9.91
N LYS A 83 9.34 -24.92 -9.79
CA LYS A 83 9.83 -25.89 -8.80
C LYS A 83 9.65 -25.37 -7.38
N ARG A 84 9.87 -24.06 -7.16
CA ARG A 84 9.62 -23.42 -5.87
C ARG A 84 8.13 -23.42 -5.53
N LEU A 85 7.27 -23.12 -6.51
CA LEU A 85 5.82 -23.18 -6.32
C LEU A 85 5.36 -24.60 -5.97
N GLN A 86 5.86 -25.63 -6.66
CA GLN A 86 5.49 -27.02 -6.39
C GLN A 86 5.96 -27.51 -5.01
N ALA A 87 7.07 -26.98 -4.49
CA ALA A 87 7.58 -27.33 -3.16
C ALA A 87 6.79 -26.71 -2.00
N ILE A 88 5.91 -25.75 -2.26
CA ILE A 88 5.06 -25.12 -1.23
C ILE A 88 3.87 -26.05 -0.95
N PRO A 89 3.55 -26.37 0.32
CA PRO A 89 2.36 -27.14 0.66
C PRO A 89 1.08 -26.48 0.17
N ASP A 90 0.13 -27.27 -0.34
CA ASP A 90 -1.11 -26.72 -0.90
C ASP A 90 -1.93 -25.97 0.15
N GLU A 91 -1.92 -26.42 1.41
CA GLU A 91 -2.53 -25.73 2.55
C GLU A 91 -2.04 -24.27 2.66
N VAL A 92 -0.74 -24.04 2.43
CA VAL A 92 -0.14 -22.71 2.44
C VAL A 92 -0.60 -21.89 1.24
N LYS A 93 -0.66 -22.49 0.03
CA LYS A 93 -1.13 -21.79 -1.18
C LYS A 93 -2.60 -21.40 -1.09
N THR A 94 -3.40 -22.16 -0.34
CA THR A 94 -4.81 -21.87 -0.10
C THR A 94 -5.06 -20.86 1.03
N ASN A 95 -4.02 -20.39 1.71
CA ASN A 95 -4.16 -19.31 2.67
C ASN A 95 -4.39 -17.98 1.93
N GLY A 96 -5.45 -17.23 2.26
CA GLY A 96 -5.74 -15.94 1.63
C GLY A 96 -4.65 -14.87 1.79
N SER A 97 -3.77 -15.00 2.80
CA SER A 97 -2.61 -14.13 2.97
C SER A 97 -1.37 -14.59 2.20
N PHE A 98 -1.45 -15.69 1.45
CA PHE A 98 -0.30 -16.23 0.73
C PHE A 98 0.09 -15.34 -0.45
N VAL A 99 1.38 -14.99 -0.49
CA VAL A 99 1.98 -14.26 -1.61
C VAL A 99 2.97 -15.18 -2.31
N PRO A 100 2.81 -15.44 -3.63
CA PRO A 100 3.74 -16.29 -4.36
C PRO A 100 5.15 -15.70 -4.42
N PRO A 101 6.22 -16.51 -4.30
CA PRO A 101 7.61 -16.04 -4.33
C PRO A 101 8.09 -15.74 -5.76
N GLY A 102 7.45 -14.77 -6.41
CA GLY A 102 7.75 -14.34 -7.77
C GLY A 102 8.51 -13.01 -7.81
N LEU A 103 7.81 -11.91 -7.57
CA LEU A 103 8.43 -10.59 -7.49
C LEU A 103 9.31 -10.50 -6.24
N ASN A 104 10.39 -9.71 -6.32
CA ASN A 104 11.14 -9.36 -5.11
C ASN A 104 10.26 -8.51 -4.17
N VAL A 105 10.60 -8.50 -2.88
CA VAL A 105 9.80 -7.85 -1.82
C VAL A 105 9.63 -6.36 -2.07
N ALA A 106 10.66 -5.67 -2.58
CA ALA A 106 10.61 -4.24 -2.85
C ALA A 106 9.58 -3.92 -3.95
N ASN A 107 9.61 -4.64 -5.06
CA ASN A 107 8.70 -4.46 -6.18
C ASN A 107 7.25 -4.79 -5.80
N TYR A 108 7.04 -5.88 -5.06
CA TYR A 108 5.71 -6.23 -4.56
C TYR A 108 5.17 -5.14 -3.62
N THR A 109 6.04 -4.55 -2.79
CA THR A 109 5.66 -3.52 -1.82
C THR A 109 5.28 -2.21 -2.50
N ALA A 110 6.07 -1.75 -3.45
CA ALA A 110 5.77 -0.54 -4.20
C ALA A 110 4.51 -0.67 -5.07
N VAL A 111 4.20 -1.82 -5.68
CA VAL A 111 2.89 -2.00 -6.34
C VAL A 111 1.76 -2.03 -5.31
N LEU A 112 1.97 -2.61 -4.13
CA LEU A 112 0.94 -2.63 -3.09
C LEU A 112 0.65 -1.21 -2.58
N GLU A 113 1.65 -0.32 -2.49
CA GLU A 113 1.45 1.11 -2.19
C GLU A 113 0.52 1.78 -3.20
N LEU A 114 0.64 1.47 -4.51
CA LEU A 114 -0.28 1.98 -5.55
C LEU A 114 -1.71 1.45 -5.36
N ILE A 115 -1.85 0.18 -4.99
CA ILE A 115 -3.15 -0.42 -4.73
C ILE A 115 -3.77 0.19 -3.45
N ALA A 116 -2.96 0.45 -2.42
CA ALA A 116 -3.39 1.15 -1.22
C ALA A 116 -3.83 2.59 -1.54
N ALA A 117 -3.08 3.31 -2.37
CA ALA A 117 -3.47 4.64 -2.88
C ALA A 117 -4.82 4.59 -3.59
N LYS A 118 -5.07 3.55 -4.41
CA LYS A 118 -6.37 3.33 -5.07
C LYS A 118 -7.49 3.13 -4.07
N ALA A 119 -7.28 2.29 -3.04
CA ALA A 119 -8.27 2.06 -2.01
C ALA A 119 -8.62 3.36 -1.25
N LEU A 120 -7.61 4.15 -0.89
CA LEU A 120 -7.77 5.46 -0.25
C LEU A 120 -8.56 6.43 -1.14
N TRP A 121 -8.19 6.53 -2.42
CA TRP A 121 -8.85 7.42 -3.38
C TRP A 121 -10.30 7.03 -3.66
N LEU A 122 -10.59 5.73 -3.85
CA LEU A 122 -11.95 5.20 -3.99
C LEU A 122 -12.80 5.44 -2.73
N ALA A 123 -12.19 5.45 -1.55
CA ALA A 123 -12.84 5.82 -0.30
C ALA A 123 -13.01 7.34 -0.10
N GLY A 124 -12.58 8.17 -1.05
CA GLY A 124 -12.71 9.63 -1.01
C GLY A 124 -11.53 10.38 -0.37
N HIS A 125 -10.46 9.68 0.02
CA HIS A 125 -9.27 10.29 0.60
C HIS A 125 -8.27 10.69 -0.49
N GLN A 126 -8.56 11.80 -1.18
CA GLN A 126 -7.79 12.26 -2.34
C GLN A 126 -6.55 13.10 -1.99
N GLN A 127 -6.29 13.34 -0.72
CA GLN A 127 -5.14 14.14 -0.26
C GLN A 127 -3.79 13.42 -0.40
N PHE A 128 -3.79 12.09 -0.58
CA PHE A 128 -2.57 11.31 -0.76
C PHE A 128 -2.07 11.47 -2.18
N LEU A 129 -0.85 11.98 -2.32
CA LEU A 129 -0.17 12.21 -3.59
C LEU A 129 1.09 11.32 -3.66
N PRO A 130 1.55 10.93 -4.87
CA PRO A 130 2.76 10.14 -5.00
C PRO A 130 3.97 10.93 -4.50
N TRP A 131 4.89 10.24 -3.85
CA TRP A 131 6.15 10.85 -3.43
C TRP A 131 7.10 11.05 -4.64
N PRO A 132 7.58 12.27 -4.93
CA PRO A 132 8.23 12.58 -6.21
C PRO A 132 9.71 12.18 -6.31
N PHE A 133 10.34 11.69 -5.23
CA PHE A 133 11.78 11.39 -5.20
C PHE A 133 12.10 9.97 -4.69
N ASN A 134 13.05 9.28 -5.33
CA ASN A 134 13.45 7.92 -4.91
C ASN A 134 14.65 7.87 -3.94
N GLU A 135 15.36 8.98 -3.74
CA GLU A 135 16.73 8.98 -3.18
C GLU A 135 16.84 9.28 -1.67
N THR A 136 15.73 9.42 -0.94
CA THR A 136 15.78 9.72 0.52
C THR A 136 15.95 8.47 1.37
N LYS A 137 16.89 8.49 2.32
CA LYS A 137 17.13 7.42 3.31
C LYS A 137 15.89 7.09 4.18
N LEU A 138 14.98 8.05 4.35
CA LEU A 138 13.69 7.91 5.03
C LEU A 138 12.59 8.47 4.10
N LYS A 139 12.30 7.74 3.03
CA LYS A 139 11.25 8.08 2.05
C LYS A 139 9.87 7.71 2.65
N PRO A 140 8.97 8.68 2.87
CA PRO A 140 7.56 8.38 3.10
C PRO A 140 6.91 7.89 1.80
N ASP A 141 5.88 7.05 1.91
CA ASP A 141 5.17 6.54 0.73
C ASP A 141 4.29 7.62 0.05
N PHE A 142 3.80 8.60 0.83
CA PHE A 142 2.88 9.62 0.34
C PHE A 142 3.30 11.04 0.72
N CYS A 143 3.15 11.95 -0.25
CA CYS A 143 2.98 13.37 0.01
C CYS A 143 1.52 13.64 0.42
N ILE A 144 1.31 14.68 1.22
CA ILE A 144 -0.04 15.10 1.62
C ILE A 144 -0.34 16.47 1.01
N ALA A 145 -1.41 16.54 0.22
CA ALA A 145 -1.86 17.76 -0.45
C ALA A 145 -2.01 18.91 0.56
N GLY A 146 -1.47 20.08 0.23
CA GLY A 146 -1.46 21.26 1.10
C GLY A 146 -0.35 21.29 2.16
N HIS A 147 0.42 20.19 2.33
CA HIS A 147 1.50 20.09 3.31
C HIS A 147 2.87 19.76 2.71
N SER A 148 2.93 19.64 1.38
CA SER A 148 4.16 19.42 0.61
C SER A 148 4.34 20.59 -0.36
N PRO A 149 5.58 21.09 -0.56
CA PRO A 149 5.84 22.12 -1.57
C PRO A 149 5.68 21.55 -2.99
N ASP A 150 5.76 22.41 -4.00
CA ASP A 150 6.00 21.93 -5.38
C ASP A 150 7.35 21.19 -5.41
N ALA A 151 7.41 20.05 -6.09
CA ALA A 151 8.64 19.28 -6.26
C ALA A 151 9.64 20.02 -7.18
N SER A 152 9.14 20.86 -8.08
CA SER A 152 9.97 21.61 -9.03
C SER A 152 10.93 22.56 -8.31
N GLY A 153 12.23 22.45 -8.61
CA GLY A 153 13.27 23.28 -7.99
C GLY A 153 13.78 22.78 -6.63
N HIS A 154 13.35 21.60 -6.19
CA HIS A 154 13.78 20.99 -4.94
C HIS A 154 14.62 19.72 -5.16
N THR A 155 15.64 19.51 -4.33
CA THR A 155 16.24 18.18 -4.14
C THR A 155 15.39 17.37 -3.18
N ALA A 156 15.54 16.05 -3.20
CA ALA A 156 14.80 15.14 -2.32
C ALA A 156 14.90 15.52 -0.82
N GLY A 157 16.08 15.92 -0.36
CA GLY A 157 16.29 16.39 1.02
C GLY A 157 15.59 17.72 1.31
N THR A 158 15.77 18.73 0.45
CA THR A 158 15.13 20.05 0.65
C THR A 158 13.61 20.00 0.55
N PHE A 159 13.08 19.09 -0.28
CA PHE A 159 11.65 18.81 -0.37
C PHE A 159 11.14 18.20 0.94
N TYR A 160 11.78 17.13 1.40
CA TYR A 160 11.43 16.45 2.64
C TYR A 160 11.46 17.41 3.84
N ASP A 161 12.49 18.24 3.96
CA ASP A 161 12.61 19.20 5.05
C ASP A 161 11.46 20.21 5.09
N LYS A 162 10.96 20.63 3.92
CA LYS A 162 9.83 21.55 3.79
C LYS A 162 8.46 20.91 3.99
N CYS A 163 8.31 19.59 3.88
CA CYS A 163 7.05 18.93 4.19
C CYS A 163 6.75 19.05 5.69
N SER A 164 5.55 19.51 6.06
CA SER A 164 5.14 19.56 7.47
C SER A 164 4.48 18.25 7.92
N LEU A 165 3.82 17.57 6.99
CA LEU A 165 3.05 16.35 7.19
C LEU A 165 3.41 15.34 6.09
N VAL A 166 3.59 14.09 6.48
CA VAL A 166 3.89 12.97 5.58
C VAL A 166 2.93 11.81 5.81
N GLY A 167 2.63 11.06 4.76
CA GLY A 167 1.90 9.81 4.84
C GLY A 167 2.84 8.64 4.62
N ASP A 168 2.73 7.60 5.44
CA ASP A 168 3.56 6.41 5.29
C ASP A 168 2.74 5.14 5.51
N SER A 169 2.96 4.14 4.65
CA SER A 169 2.26 2.87 4.71
C SER A 169 3.07 1.81 5.46
N LEU A 170 2.37 0.92 6.14
CA LEU A 170 2.98 -0.22 6.80
C LEU A 170 2.11 -1.46 6.56
N LYS A 171 2.75 -2.53 6.09
CA LYS A 171 2.12 -3.84 6.05
C LYS A 171 2.05 -4.42 7.45
N VAL A 172 0.84 -4.77 7.87
CA VAL A 172 0.58 -5.42 9.15
C VAL A 172 0.60 -6.92 8.90
N SER A 173 1.78 -7.47 8.63
CA SER A 173 1.98 -8.89 8.41
C SER A 173 2.54 -9.57 9.67
N GLY A 174 2.16 -10.82 9.94
CA GLY A 174 2.78 -11.63 11.00
C GLY A 174 2.05 -11.65 12.34
N VAL A 175 0.96 -10.87 12.51
CA VAL A 175 0.02 -11.08 13.62
C VAL A 175 -0.76 -12.37 13.36
N LYS A 176 -0.85 -13.25 14.37
CA LYS A 176 -1.40 -14.60 14.20
C LYS A 176 -2.83 -14.74 14.68
N THR A 177 -3.33 -13.83 15.52
CA THR A 177 -4.68 -13.90 16.09
C THR A 177 -5.43 -12.56 16.00
N LEU A 178 -6.76 -12.63 16.01
CA LEU A 178 -7.62 -11.43 16.06
C LEU A 178 -7.42 -10.64 17.37
N ALA A 179 -7.14 -11.32 18.48
CA ALA A 179 -6.92 -10.69 19.77
C ALA A 179 -5.60 -9.87 19.82
N GLU A 180 -4.58 -10.32 19.09
CA GLU A 180 -3.28 -9.62 19.01
C GLU A 180 -3.29 -8.49 17.97
N LEU A 181 -4.26 -8.47 17.05
CA LEU A 181 -4.28 -7.54 15.92
C LEU A 181 -4.30 -6.07 16.32
N PRO A 182 -5.13 -5.61 17.28
CA PRO A 182 -5.07 -4.22 17.75
C PRO A 182 -3.68 -3.80 18.23
N THR A 183 -2.98 -4.68 18.95
CA THR A 183 -1.63 -4.44 19.45
C THR A 183 -0.59 -4.40 18.33
N GLY A 184 -0.71 -5.29 17.35
CA GLY A 184 0.15 -5.27 16.15
C GLY A 184 -0.03 -3.99 15.32
N LEU A 185 -1.28 -3.55 15.15
CA LEU A 185 -1.60 -2.27 14.49
C LEU A 185 -0.97 -1.08 15.25
N LEU A 186 -1.07 -1.07 16.58
CA LEU A 186 -0.45 -0.03 17.43
C LEU A 186 1.08 -0.01 17.32
N GLY A 187 1.71 -1.20 17.29
CA GLY A 187 3.15 -1.33 17.08
C GLY A 187 3.60 -0.64 15.79
N GLY A 188 2.87 -0.91 14.71
CA GLY A 188 3.09 -0.27 13.41
C GLY A 188 2.99 1.27 13.44
N VAL A 189 1.96 1.81 14.10
CA VAL A 189 1.83 3.27 14.29
C VAL A 189 3.04 3.84 15.04
N THR A 190 3.47 3.16 16.09
CA THR A 190 4.58 3.60 16.95
C THR A 190 5.91 3.61 16.18
N GLU A 191 6.17 2.60 15.36
CA GLU A 191 7.35 2.50 14.50
C GLU A 191 7.41 3.66 13.49
N LYS A 192 6.28 3.97 12.82
CA LYS A 192 6.22 5.08 11.86
C LYS A 192 6.42 6.44 12.52
N LEU A 193 5.84 6.66 13.71
CA LEU A 193 6.05 7.91 14.45
C LEU A 193 7.49 8.07 14.94
N ALA A 194 8.20 6.97 15.21
CA ALA A 194 9.61 6.98 15.55
C ALA A 194 10.52 7.27 14.34
N ALA A 195 10.13 6.79 13.15
CA ALA A 195 10.86 7.04 11.90
C ALA A 195 10.86 8.53 11.47
N TYR A 196 9.81 9.28 11.80
CA TYR A 196 9.66 10.69 11.43
C TYR A 196 9.58 11.63 12.65
N PRO A 197 10.65 11.80 13.45
CA PRO A 197 10.59 12.50 14.72
C PRO A 197 10.24 14.00 14.61
N THR A 198 10.49 14.62 13.45
CA THR A 198 10.29 16.06 13.21
C THR A 198 9.05 16.38 12.38
N LYS A 199 8.24 15.38 12.03
CA LYS A 199 7.07 15.54 11.17
C LYS A 199 5.80 15.14 11.90
N ASP A 200 4.70 15.76 11.49
CA ASP A 200 3.38 15.19 11.68
C ASP A 200 3.20 14.03 10.69
N VAL A 201 2.46 13.00 11.09
CA VAL A 201 2.39 11.72 10.37
C VAL A 201 0.94 11.27 10.23
N ILE A 202 0.58 10.89 9.00
CA ILE A 202 -0.55 10.02 8.70
C ILE A 202 -0.01 8.61 8.49
N VAL A 203 -0.59 7.63 9.18
CA VAL A 203 -0.21 6.21 9.03
C VAL A 203 -1.26 5.48 8.22
N VAL A 204 -0.85 4.76 7.18
CA VAL A 204 -1.70 3.86 6.39
C VAL A 204 -1.32 2.42 6.72
N LEU A 205 -2.11 1.77 7.57
CA LEU A 205 -1.91 0.37 7.93
C LEU A 205 -2.61 -0.53 6.91
N ASP A 206 -1.81 -1.28 6.15
CA ASP A 206 -2.31 -2.28 5.23
C ASP A 206 -2.33 -3.66 5.91
N ALA A 207 -3.52 -4.12 6.28
CA ALA A 207 -3.75 -5.44 6.85
C ALA A 207 -4.28 -6.46 5.83
N CYS A 208 -4.27 -6.15 4.51
CA CYS A 208 -4.87 -7.01 3.50
C CYS A 208 -4.22 -8.39 3.42
N ASP A 209 -2.90 -8.46 3.65
CA ASP A 209 -2.11 -9.70 3.66
C ASP A 209 -1.94 -10.27 5.08
N ASN A 210 -2.75 -9.85 6.07
CA ASN A 210 -2.61 -10.37 7.43
C ASN A 210 -3.26 -11.75 7.57
N PRO A 211 -2.50 -12.82 7.90
CA PRO A 211 -3.01 -14.19 7.94
C PRO A 211 -4.17 -14.40 8.93
N CYS A 212 -4.24 -13.66 10.04
CA CYS A 212 -5.31 -13.86 11.03
C CYS A 212 -6.67 -13.34 10.56
N LEU A 213 -6.69 -12.47 9.53
CA LEU A 213 -7.90 -11.94 8.93
C LEU A 213 -8.45 -12.82 7.80
N TRP A 214 -7.78 -13.93 7.48
CA TRP A 214 -8.22 -14.91 6.49
C TRP A 214 -8.63 -16.21 7.19
N ALA A 215 -9.92 -16.56 7.14
CA ALA A 215 -10.42 -17.86 7.58
C ALA A 215 -10.35 -18.83 6.39
N GLY A 216 -9.21 -19.50 6.21
CA GLY A 216 -8.95 -20.31 5.01
C GLY A 216 -8.79 -19.43 3.75
N GLN A 217 -9.48 -19.77 2.66
CA GLN A 217 -9.50 -18.99 1.41
C GLN A 217 -10.41 -17.75 1.45
N HIS A 218 -11.15 -17.53 2.54
CA HIS A 218 -12.11 -16.43 2.66
C HIS A 218 -11.67 -15.42 3.72
N VAL A 219 -12.01 -14.15 3.53
CA VAL A 219 -11.87 -13.14 4.59
C VAL A 219 -12.67 -13.64 5.79
N ALA A 220 -12.03 -13.72 6.96
CA ALA A 220 -12.70 -14.13 8.18
C ALA A 220 -13.91 -13.20 8.40
N GLN A 221 -15.05 -13.76 8.79
CA GLN A 221 -16.13 -12.94 9.33
C GLN A 221 -15.73 -12.54 10.75
N PHE A 222 -14.93 -11.49 10.87
CA PHE A 222 -14.54 -10.92 12.16
C PHE A 222 -15.41 -9.72 12.50
N ASP A 223 -15.59 -9.46 13.80
CA ASP A 223 -16.23 -8.23 14.25
C ASP A 223 -15.27 -7.05 14.03
N ARG A 224 -15.35 -6.51 12.83
CA ARG A 224 -14.60 -5.33 12.41
C ARG A 224 -14.80 -4.15 13.33
N ALA A 225 -16.02 -3.94 13.82
CA ALA A 225 -16.32 -2.84 14.71
C ALA A 225 -15.61 -3.02 16.06
N ALA A 226 -15.57 -4.24 16.59
CA ALA A 226 -14.80 -4.55 17.81
C ALA A 226 -13.30 -4.31 17.60
N VAL A 227 -12.68 -4.87 16.54
CA VAL A 227 -11.24 -4.68 16.26
C VAL A 227 -10.89 -3.20 16.14
N MET A 228 -11.69 -2.43 15.39
CA MET A 228 -11.45 -0.99 15.23
C MET A 228 -11.67 -0.20 16.51
N ARG A 229 -12.61 -0.60 17.38
CA ARG A 229 -12.87 0.04 18.68
C ARG A 229 -11.73 -0.21 19.67
N ASP A 230 -11.23 -1.44 19.72
CA ASP A 230 -10.09 -1.80 20.57
C ASP A 230 -8.83 -1.10 20.10
N PHE A 231 -8.59 -1.08 18.78
CA PHE A 231 -7.48 -0.32 18.22
C PHE A 231 -7.59 1.19 18.50
N ALA A 232 -8.77 1.79 18.33
CA ALA A 232 -8.99 3.19 18.67
C ALA A 232 -8.73 3.49 20.16
N THR A 233 -9.12 2.57 21.05
CA THR A 233 -8.83 2.66 22.50
C THR A 233 -7.32 2.67 22.76
N GLN A 234 -6.58 1.79 22.08
CA GLN A 234 -5.12 1.74 22.18
C GLN A 234 -4.45 3.01 21.65
N VAL A 235 -4.89 3.52 20.49
CA VAL A 235 -4.39 4.79 19.93
C VAL A 235 -4.68 5.97 20.86
N ALA A 236 -5.85 6.00 21.49
CA ALA A 236 -6.20 7.02 22.48
C ALA A 236 -5.31 6.97 23.73
N GLY A 237 -4.80 5.78 24.09
CA GLY A 237 -3.86 5.55 25.19
C GLY A 237 -2.39 5.87 24.89
N LEU A 238 -2.05 6.28 23.66
CA LEU A 238 -0.69 6.73 23.34
C LEU A 238 -0.29 7.94 24.19
N ARG A 239 1.00 8.03 24.53
CA ARG A 239 1.55 9.20 25.23
C ARG A 239 1.20 10.47 24.46
N ASN A 240 0.72 11.51 25.15
CA ASN A 240 0.28 12.78 24.54
C ASN A 240 1.32 13.37 23.56
N GLU A 241 2.60 13.24 23.88
CA GLU A 241 3.72 13.76 23.08
C GLU A 241 3.84 13.06 21.72
N VAL A 242 3.52 11.77 21.68
CA VAL A 242 3.46 10.96 20.46
C VAL A 242 2.17 11.22 19.71
N LYS A 243 1.05 11.32 20.44
CA LYS A 243 -0.29 11.57 19.90
C LYS A 243 -0.40 12.90 19.16
N LYS A 244 0.27 13.95 19.64
CA LYS A 244 0.28 15.30 19.01
C LYS A 244 0.75 15.29 17.55
N ARG A 245 1.67 14.38 17.19
CA ARG A 245 2.20 14.26 15.81
C ARG A 245 1.40 13.28 14.96
N LEU A 246 0.56 12.45 15.55
CA LEU A 246 -0.26 11.49 14.82
C LEU A 246 -1.55 12.18 14.37
N VAL A 247 -1.64 12.53 13.08
CA VAL A 247 -2.79 13.26 12.53
C VAL A 247 -3.97 12.34 12.30
N SER A 248 -3.72 11.17 11.70
CA SER A 248 -4.76 10.20 11.37
C SER A 248 -4.15 8.82 11.16
N VAL A 249 -4.94 7.78 11.43
CA VAL A 249 -4.60 6.40 11.04
C VAL A 249 -5.66 5.89 10.06
N TYR A 250 -5.23 5.39 8.92
CA TYR A 250 -6.06 4.70 7.95
C TYR A 250 -5.76 3.20 8.03
N VAL A 251 -6.80 2.38 8.14
CA VAL A 251 -6.66 0.91 8.17
C VAL A 251 -7.35 0.33 6.94
N ILE A 252 -6.56 -0.29 6.07
CA ILE A 252 -7.02 -1.04 4.90
C ILE A 252 -7.17 -2.50 5.30
N LEU A 253 -8.39 -3.02 5.18
CA LEU A 253 -8.72 -4.40 5.54
C LEU A 253 -8.67 -5.32 4.30
N PRO A 254 -8.70 -6.66 4.48
CA PRO A 254 -8.66 -7.60 3.36
C PRO A 254 -9.80 -7.48 2.35
N ASP A 255 -10.95 -6.94 2.76
CA ASP A 255 -12.07 -6.61 1.87
C ASP A 255 -11.85 -5.28 1.11
N TRP A 256 -10.67 -4.68 1.22
CA TRP A 256 -10.25 -3.40 0.63
C TRP A 256 -11.01 -2.18 1.11
N SER A 257 -11.75 -2.32 2.20
CA SER A 257 -12.30 -1.17 2.86
C SER A 257 -11.23 -0.32 3.54
N VAL A 258 -11.49 0.97 3.59
CA VAL A 258 -10.69 1.92 4.36
C VAL A 258 -11.48 2.35 5.59
N ASN A 259 -10.85 2.30 6.76
CA ASN A 259 -11.38 2.87 8.01
C ASN A 259 -10.43 3.98 8.46
N GLN A 260 -10.96 5.16 8.74
CA GLN A 260 -10.17 6.26 9.28
C GLN A 260 -10.42 6.41 10.79
N LEU A 261 -9.33 6.42 11.56
CA LEU A 261 -9.34 6.84 12.95
C LEU A 261 -8.78 8.27 13.03
N VAL A 262 -9.68 9.20 13.35
CA VAL A 262 -9.29 10.59 13.65
C VAL A 262 -8.76 10.62 15.08
N VAL A 263 -7.50 11.02 15.23
CA VAL A 263 -6.86 11.11 16.54
C VAL A 263 -7.25 12.44 17.15
N GLN A 264 -8.15 12.41 18.14
CA GLN A 264 -8.51 13.61 18.90
C GLN A 264 -7.28 14.12 19.64
N GLN A 265 -6.80 15.30 19.25
CA GLN A 265 -5.67 15.98 19.90
C GLN A 265 -6.06 16.51 21.27
#